data_AF-A0A126P7N9-F1
#
_entry.id   AF-A0A126P7N9-F1
#
_cell.length_a   1.000
_cell.length_b   1.000
_cell.length_c   1.000
_cell.angle_alpha   90.00
_cell.angle_beta   90.00
_cell.angle_gamma   90.00
#
_symmetry.space_group_name_H-M   'P 1'
#
loop_
_entity.id
_entity.type
_entity.pdbx_description
1 polymer ?
#
loop_
_entity_poly.entity_id
_entity_poly.type
_entity_poly.pdbx_seq_one_letter_code
_entity_poly.pdbx_strand_id
1 'polypeptide(L)'
;MSAVQQWLQGPQDYEAGRQLYEQLGRNAVLKRTLSHGPTAYNRSALREELAKLATLPFVPLVTVALSPLGPRPAPAAAHPDATRELLLGLEKQWKPLYKEASFLQSQLEHAKDNQARCTTSHAILDKMEQVQALWDAGDYVREHGQLPPAPVAVAPPVLDLTDAVAVLKRRNNLRAQISKQARNAERAGEVAAWRAEVEALDDVLKTLNK
;
A
#
# COMPACT_ATOMS: atom_id res chain seq x y z
N MET A 1 24.42 27.04 32.83
CA MET A 1 23.68 25.78 33.06
C MET A 1 22.28 25.99 32.51
N SER A 2 21.84 25.19 31.55
CA SER A 2 20.54 25.41 30.89
C SER A 2 19.40 25.13 31.87
N ALA A 3 18.33 25.94 31.87
CA ALA A 3 17.17 25.77 32.75
C ALA A 3 16.57 24.34 32.70
N VAL A 4 16.70 23.68 31.54
CA VAL A 4 16.34 22.28 31.31
C VAL A 4 17.21 21.30 32.14
N GLN A 5 18.52 21.53 32.27
CA GLN A 5 19.41 20.71 33.09
C GLN A 5 19.13 20.88 34.59
N GLN A 6 18.79 22.10 35.02
CA GLN A 6 18.41 22.36 36.41
C GLN A 6 17.07 21.69 36.77
N TRP A 7 16.11 21.67 35.84
CA TRP A 7 14.84 20.94 36.02
C TRP A 7 15.05 19.41 36.01
N LEU A 8 15.92 18.88 35.14
CA LEU A 8 16.24 17.45 35.12
C LEU A 8 16.96 16.95 36.40
N GLN A 9 17.69 17.83 37.09
CA GLN A 9 18.40 17.54 38.34
C GLN A 9 17.61 17.89 39.62
N GLY A 10 16.49 18.61 39.49
CA GLY A 10 15.66 19.08 40.59
C GLY A 10 14.36 18.28 40.78
N PRO A 11 13.45 18.77 41.64
CA PRO A 11 12.10 18.20 41.77
C PRO A 11 11.37 18.33 40.43
N GLN A 12 10.91 17.19 39.90
CA GLN A 12 10.36 17.05 38.55
C GLN A 12 8.92 17.58 38.47
N ASP A 13 8.75 18.87 38.79
CA ASP A 13 7.47 19.55 38.76
C ASP A 13 6.95 19.59 37.33
N TYR A 14 5.84 18.90 37.11
CA TYR A 14 5.25 18.68 35.80
C TYR A 14 4.86 19.99 35.11
N GLU A 15 4.37 20.97 35.86
CA GLU A 15 3.98 22.28 35.30
C GLU A 15 5.19 23.08 34.82
N ALA A 16 6.28 23.09 35.59
CA ALA A 16 7.52 23.75 35.21
C ALA A 16 8.14 23.11 33.96
N GLY A 17 8.14 21.76 33.90
CA GLY A 17 8.60 21.04 32.72
C GLY A 17 7.74 21.31 31.48
N ARG A 18 6.40 21.37 31.64
CA ARG A 18 5.48 21.71 30.55
C ARG A 18 5.74 23.10 30.00
N GLN A 19 5.96 24.09 30.85
CA GLN A 19 6.27 25.46 30.42
C GLN A 19 7.59 25.53 29.65
N LEU A 20 8.63 24.83 30.12
CA LEU A 20 9.91 24.72 29.41
C LEU A 20 9.73 24.07 28.04
N TYR A 21 8.92 23.01 27.96
CA TYR A 21 8.63 22.33 26.70
C TYR A 21 7.71 23.12 25.77
N GLU A 22 6.83 23.99 26.30
CA GLU A 22 6.04 24.90 25.48
C GLU A 22 6.94 25.91 24.74
N GLN A 23 7.98 26.40 25.42
CA GLN A 23 8.93 27.37 24.89
C GLN A 23 10.00 26.74 23.98
N LEU A 24 10.47 25.53 24.31
CA LEU A 24 11.61 24.88 23.63
C LEU A 24 11.20 23.70 22.73
N GLY A 25 10.00 23.17 22.91
CA GLY A 25 9.53 21.95 22.27
C GLY A 25 9.17 22.16 20.81
N ARG A 26 9.68 21.26 19.96
CA ARG A 26 9.45 21.23 18.51
C ARG A 26 8.24 20.39 18.10
N ASN A 27 7.72 19.53 18.98
CA ASN A 27 6.62 18.62 18.67
C ASN A 27 5.26 19.17 19.12
N ALA A 28 4.46 19.66 18.17
CA ALA A 28 3.14 20.25 18.41
C ALA A 28 2.09 19.23 18.92
N VAL A 29 2.24 17.95 18.58
CA VAL A 29 1.34 16.89 19.07
C VAL A 29 1.55 16.66 20.56
N LEU A 30 2.82 16.63 21.00
CA LEU A 30 3.13 16.43 22.41
C LEU A 30 2.67 17.62 23.28
N LYS A 31 2.75 18.86 22.77
CA LYS A 31 2.17 20.04 23.46
C LYS A 31 0.68 19.89 23.74
N ARG A 32 -0.07 19.35 22.77
CA ARG A 32 -1.50 19.06 22.93
C ARG A 32 -1.74 17.94 23.94
N THR A 33 -0.96 16.87 23.92
CA THR A 33 -1.08 15.75 24.87
C THR A 33 -0.71 16.15 26.30
N LEU A 34 0.34 16.96 26.48
CA LEU A 34 0.78 17.47 27.79
C LEU A 34 -0.22 18.47 28.40
N SER A 35 -1.06 19.10 27.57
CA SER A 35 -2.13 20.00 28.02
C SER A 35 -3.30 19.27 28.68
N HIS A 36 -3.47 17.96 28.47
CA HIS A 36 -4.57 17.16 29.04
C HIS A 36 -4.31 16.69 30.49
N GLY A 37 -3.19 17.09 31.09
CA GLY A 37 -2.88 16.86 32.51
C GLY A 37 -1.77 15.84 32.79
N PRO A 38 -1.32 15.74 34.05
CA PRO A 38 -0.19 14.91 34.45
C PRO A 38 -0.56 13.43 34.52
N THR A 39 -0.36 12.69 33.43
CA THR A 39 -0.35 11.22 33.47
C THR A 39 1.08 10.69 33.62
N ALA A 40 1.24 9.47 34.14
CA ALA A 40 2.55 8.83 34.29
C ALA A 40 3.33 8.79 32.96
N TYR A 41 2.60 8.55 31.86
CA TYR A 41 3.11 8.59 30.49
C TYR A 41 3.56 9.99 30.05
N ASN A 42 2.77 11.02 30.35
CA ASN A 42 3.11 12.40 30.01
C ASN A 42 4.35 12.90 30.74
N ARG A 43 4.57 12.47 32.00
CA ARG A 43 5.78 12.78 32.77
C ARG A 43 7.03 12.15 32.17
N SER A 44 6.96 10.88 31.75
CA SER A 44 8.10 10.20 31.12
C SER A 44 8.41 10.78 29.74
N ALA A 45 7.39 11.01 28.91
CA ALA A 45 7.56 11.59 27.58
C ALA A 45 8.12 13.03 27.63
N LEU A 46 7.63 13.86 28.55
CA LEU A 46 8.15 15.23 28.77
C LEU A 46 9.63 15.21 29.16
N ARG A 47 10.01 14.33 30.08
CA ARG A 47 11.40 14.18 30.52
C ARG A 47 12.31 13.72 29.39
N GLU A 48 11.86 12.74 28.60
CA GLU A 48 12.64 12.20 27.48
C GLU A 48 12.90 13.27 26.42
N GLU A 49 11.89 14.06 26.07
CA GLU A 49 12.04 15.12 25.08
C GLU A 49 12.87 16.31 25.60
N LEU A 50 12.69 16.70 26.87
CA LEU A 50 13.56 17.70 27.49
C LEU A 50 15.02 17.22 27.61
N ALA A 51 15.24 15.93 27.87
CA ALA A 51 16.56 15.33 27.87
C ALA A 51 17.19 15.37 26.47
N LYS A 52 16.45 15.02 25.42
CA LYS A 52 16.90 15.13 24.02
C LYS A 52 17.33 16.55 23.67
N LEU A 53 16.56 17.55 24.11
CA LEU A 53 16.88 18.97 23.92
C LEU A 53 18.11 19.42 24.70
N ALA A 54 18.41 18.81 25.85
CA ALA A 54 19.60 19.11 26.64
C ALA A 54 20.87 18.42 26.13
N THR A 55 20.75 17.27 25.44
CA THR A 55 21.88 16.51 24.86
C THR A 55 22.34 17.00 23.50
N LEU A 56 21.65 17.94 22.86
CA LEU A 56 22.16 18.54 21.62
C LEU A 56 23.12 19.68 21.98
N PRO A 57 24.44 19.54 21.75
CA PRO A 57 25.33 20.69 21.81
C PRO A 57 24.85 21.68 20.74
N PHE A 58 24.58 22.89 21.21
CA PHE A 58 24.37 24.06 20.38
C PHE A 58 25.56 24.22 19.44
N VAL A 59 25.43 23.75 18.20
CA VAL A 59 26.32 24.14 17.11
C VAL A 59 25.81 25.51 16.66
N PRO A 60 26.55 26.61 16.86
CA PRO A 60 26.17 27.88 16.28
C PRO A 60 26.18 27.69 14.77
N LEU A 61 25.01 27.80 14.15
CA LEU A 61 24.88 27.77 12.70
C LEU A 61 25.58 29.03 12.19
N VAL A 62 26.85 28.89 11.77
CA VAL A 62 27.51 29.88 10.95
C VAL A 62 26.60 30.07 9.74
N THR A 63 26.01 31.26 9.65
CA THR A 63 25.21 31.70 8.52
C THR A 63 26.12 31.78 7.30
N VAL A 64 26.37 30.63 6.66
CA VAL A 64 26.91 30.62 5.30
C VAL A 64 25.79 31.23 4.45
N ALA A 65 26.03 32.46 4.01
CA ALA A 65 25.21 33.13 3.01
C ALA A 65 25.21 32.25 1.75
N LEU A 66 24.19 31.39 1.65
CA LEU A 66 23.87 30.68 0.43
C LEU A 66 23.46 31.74 -0.58
N SER A 67 24.30 31.94 -1.59
CA SER A 67 23.91 32.57 -2.84
C SER A 67 22.55 32.01 -3.29
N PRO A 68 21.66 32.82 -3.88
CA PRO A 68 20.37 32.35 -4.34
C PRO A 68 20.59 31.35 -5.48
N LEU A 69 20.74 30.08 -5.14
CA LEU A 69 20.46 28.98 -6.04
C LEU A 69 19.00 29.13 -6.43
N GLY A 70 18.79 29.30 -7.73
CA GLY A 70 17.49 29.53 -8.34
C GLY A 70 16.42 28.56 -7.86
N PRO A 71 15.14 28.88 -8.07
CA PRO A 71 14.02 28.13 -7.51
C PRO A 71 14.13 26.67 -7.94
N ARG A 72 14.61 25.82 -7.03
CA ARG A 72 14.39 24.38 -7.13
C ARG A 72 12.90 24.20 -6.91
N PRO A 73 12.14 23.59 -7.84
CA PRO A 73 10.75 23.30 -7.59
C PRO A 73 10.72 22.37 -6.38
N ALA A 74 10.19 22.88 -5.27
CA ALA A 74 9.76 22.03 -4.17
C ALA A 74 8.76 21.02 -4.77
N PRO A 75 8.87 19.71 -4.49
CA PRO A 75 7.79 18.80 -4.82
C PRO A 75 6.56 19.37 -4.13
N ALA A 76 5.56 19.71 -4.93
CA ALA A 76 4.33 20.35 -4.49
C ALA A 76 3.84 19.63 -3.24
N ALA A 77 3.75 20.35 -2.12
CA ALA A 77 2.98 19.89 -0.98
C ALA A 77 1.57 19.65 -1.53
N ALA A 78 1.24 18.39 -1.79
CA ALA A 78 -0.08 17.98 -2.22
C ALA A 78 -1.07 18.59 -1.23
N HIS A 79 -2.04 19.34 -1.75
CA HIS A 79 -3.04 19.98 -0.91
C HIS A 79 -3.64 18.92 0.03
N PRO A 80 -3.61 19.13 1.36
CA PRO A 80 -4.13 18.14 2.32
C PRO A 80 -5.61 17.83 2.05
N ASP A 81 -6.34 18.78 1.45
CA ASP A 81 -7.73 18.60 1.03
C ASP A 81 -7.88 17.63 -0.14
N ALA A 82 -7.00 17.69 -1.16
CA ALA A 82 -7.02 16.76 -2.28
C ALA A 82 -6.69 15.33 -1.84
N THR A 83 -5.71 15.18 -0.95
CA THR A 83 -5.36 13.86 -0.38
C THR A 83 -6.53 13.29 0.44
N ARG A 84 -7.23 14.15 1.19
CA ARG A 84 -8.40 13.76 1.99
C ARG A 84 -9.58 13.33 1.12
N GLU A 85 -9.85 14.04 0.03
CA GLU A 85 -10.89 13.67 -0.93
C GLU A 85 -10.61 12.33 -1.60
N LEU A 86 -9.36 12.05 -1.97
CA LEU A 86 -8.96 10.76 -2.54
C LEU A 86 -9.17 9.60 -1.55
N LEU A 87 -8.77 9.78 -0.29
CA LEU A 87 -8.97 8.76 0.75
C LEU A 87 -10.46 8.51 1.03
N LEU A 88 -11.29 9.55 1.04
CA LEU A 88 -12.75 9.42 1.16
C LEU A 88 -13.36 8.66 -0.04
N GLY A 89 -12.86 8.92 -1.24
CA GLY A 89 -13.24 8.20 -2.46
C GLY A 89 -12.91 6.71 -2.40
N LEU A 90 -11.74 6.35 -1.88
CA LEU A 90 -11.33 4.97 -1.65
C LEU A 90 -12.17 4.29 -0.56
N GLU A 91 -12.46 5.00 0.54
CA GLU A 91 -13.34 4.50 1.60
C GLU A 91 -14.74 4.15 1.11
N LYS A 92 -15.30 4.97 0.23
CA LYS A 92 -16.62 4.72 -0.36
C LYS A 92 -16.63 3.45 -1.22
N GLN A 93 -15.49 3.05 -1.78
CA GLN A 93 -15.35 1.88 -2.64
C GLN A 93 -15.11 0.59 -1.85
N TRP A 94 -14.20 0.59 -0.86
CA TRP A 94 -13.87 -0.66 -0.17
C TRP A 94 -14.91 -1.06 0.88
N LYS A 95 -15.58 -0.11 1.54
CA LYS A 95 -16.62 -0.40 2.55
C LYS A 95 -17.74 -1.31 2.06
N PRO A 96 -18.38 -1.06 0.89
CA PRO A 96 -19.41 -1.96 0.39
C PRO A 96 -18.86 -3.34 0.03
N LEU A 97 -17.69 -3.41 -0.63
CA LEU A 97 -17.05 -4.68 -0.99
C LEU A 97 -16.73 -5.54 0.23
N TYR A 98 -16.19 -4.91 1.27
CA TYR A 98 -15.90 -5.57 2.55
C TYR A 98 -17.18 -6.05 3.23
N LYS A 99 -18.24 -5.23 3.26
CA LYS A 99 -19.54 -5.61 3.82
C LYS A 99 -20.16 -6.81 3.08
N GLU A 100 -20.06 -6.84 1.76
CA GLU A 100 -20.49 -7.96 0.94
C GLU A 100 -19.67 -9.22 1.22
N ALA A 101 -18.35 -9.11 1.35
CA ALA A 101 -17.49 -10.24 1.71
C ALA A 101 -17.84 -10.80 3.10
N SER A 102 -18.04 -9.94 4.10
CA SER A 102 -18.47 -10.36 5.44
C SER A 102 -19.86 -11.03 5.43
N PHE A 103 -20.78 -10.54 4.60
CA PHE A 103 -22.11 -11.16 4.44
C PHE A 103 -22.03 -12.53 3.75
N LEU A 104 -21.13 -12.71 2.78
CA LEU A 104 -20.89 -14.01 2.15
C LEU A 104 -20.20 -14.98 3.13
N GLN A 105 -19.29 -14.49 3.98
CA GLN A 105 -18.67 -15.30 5.04
C GLN A 105 -19.70 -15.86 6.01
N SER A 106 -20.65 -15.04 6.48
CA SER A 106 -21.70 -15.53 7.40
C SER A 106 -22.65 -16.53 6.71
N GLN A 107 -22.92 -16.37 5.42
CA GLN A 107 -23.69 -17.35 4.64
C GLN A 107 -22.96 -18.67 4.43
N LEU A 108 -21.62 -18.66 4.44
CA LEU A 108 -20.80 -19.84 4.21
C LEU A 108 -20.97 -20.88 5.32
N GLU A 109 -21.19 -20.43 6.56
CA GLU A 109 -21.50 -21.28 7.71
C GLU A 109 -22.83 -22.04 7.54
N HIS A 110 -23.75 -21.50 6.72
CA HIS A 110 -25.10 -22.01 6.52
C HIS A 110 -25.30 -22.71 5.18
N ALA A 111 -24.23 -22.83 4.38
CA ALA A 111 -24.30 -23.42 3.05
C ALA A 111 -24.46 -24.94 3.14
N LYS A 112 -25.55 -25.45 2.55
CA LYS A 112 -25.92 -26.88 2.58
C LYS A 112 -25.07 -27.76 1.68
N ASP A 113 -24.59 -27.21 0.57
CA ASP A 113 -23.86 -27.94 -0.47
C ASP A 113 -22.38 -27.54 -0.55
N ASN A 114 -21.52 -28.52 -0.76
CA ASN A 114 -20.07 -28.29 -0.86
C ASN A 114 -19.71 -27.46 -2.10
N GLN A 115 -20.46 -27.61 -3.19
CA GLN A 115 -20.28 -26.79 -4.40
C GLN A 115 -20.66 -25.32 -4.14
N ALA A 116 -21.77 -25.08 -3.44
CA ALA A 116 -22.16 -23.73 -3.03
C ALA A 116 -21.16 -23.10 -2.06
N ARG A 117 -20.57 -23.90 -1.15
CA ARG A 117 -19.47 -23.44 -0.29
C ARG A 117 -18.24 -23.03 -1.10
N CYS A 118 -17.85 -23.82 -2.09
CA CYS A 118 -16.72 -23.52 -2.96
C CYS A 118 -16.93 -22.22 -3.74
N THR A 119 -18.09 -22.05 -4.38
CA THR A 119 -18.40 -20.84 -5.16
C THR A 119 -18.43 -19.59 -4.28
N THR A 120 -19.04 -19.67 -3.09
CA THR A 120 -19.10 -18.56 -2.14
C THR A 120 -17.71 -18.23 -1.59
N SER A 121 -16.88 -19.24 -1.33
CA SER A 121 -15.49 -19.04 -0.88
C SER A 121 -14.67 -18.27 -1.92
N HIS A 122 -14.74 -18.65 -3.20
CA HIS A 122 -14.04 -17.93 -4.26
C HIS A 122 -14.58 -16.51 -4.43
N ALA A 123 -15.90 -16.31 -4.38
CA ALA A 123 -16.48 -14.97 -4.45
C ALA A 123 -16.03 -14.06 -3.29
N ILE A 124 -15.79 -14.62 -2.09
CA ILE A 124 -15.19 -13.87 -0.97
C ILE A 124 -13.75 -13.49 -1.28
N LEU A 125 -12.94 -14.43 -1.78
CA LEU A 125 -11.54 -14.17 -2.12
C LEU A 125 -11.43 -13.06 -3.17
N ASP A 126 -12.22 -13.11 -4.23
CA ASP A 126 -12.24 -12.09 -5.29
C ASP A 126 -12.59 -10.69 -4.73
N LYS A 127 -13.54 -10.62 -3.79
CA LYS A 127 -13.92 -9.35 -3.14
C LYS A 127 -12.85 -8.85 -2.19
N MET A 128 -12.21 -9.75 -1.44
CA MET A 128 -11.13 -9.40 -0.52
C MET A 128 -9.86 -8.95 -1.26
N GLU A 129 -9.57 -9.52 -2.43
CA GLU A 129 -8.50 -9.05 -3.32
C GLU A 129 -8.75 -7.61 -3.79
N GLN A 130 -9.99 -7.29 -4.18
CA GLN A 130 -10.37 -5.93 -4.54
C GLN A 130 -10.28 -4.95 -3.36
N VAL A 131 -10.68 -5.37 -2.15
CA VAL A 131 -10.52 -4.56 -0.93
C VAL A 131 -9.04 -4.31 -0.64
N GLN A 132 -8.19 -5.34 -0.76
CA GLN A 132 -6.76 -5.22 -0.54
C GLN A 132 -6.14 -4.21 -1.51
N ALA A 133 -6.46 -4.29 -2.81
CA ALA A 133 -5.98 -3.32 -3.80
C ALA A 133 -6.40 -1.87 -3.47
N LEU A 134 -7.59 -1.66 -2.91
CA LEU A 134 -8.05 -0.34 -2.47
C LEU A 134 -7.35 0.15 -1.20
N TRP A 135 -6.99 -0.75 -0.29
CA TRP A 135 -6.17 -0.42 0.88
C TRP A 135 -4.74 -0.07 0.48
N ASP A 136 -4.13 -0.85 -0.40
CA ASP A 136 -2.80 -0.59 -0.95
C ASP A 136 -2.76 0.77 -1.66
N ALA A 137 -3.82 1.11 -2.41
CA ALA A 137 -3.96 2.42 -3.02
C ALA A 137 -4.08 3.54 -1.97
N GLY A 138 -4.79 3.30 -0.86
CA GLY A 138 -4.90 4.26 0.24
C GLY A 138 -3.59 4.47 1.00
N ASP A 139 -2.81 3.40 1.19
CA ASP A 139 -1.47 3.44 1.78
C ASP A 139 -0.53 4.24 0.87
N TYR A 140 -0.55 3.98 -0.43
CA TYR A 140 0.22 4.73 -1.43
C TYR A 140 -0.15 6.22 -1.47
N VAL A 141 -1.45 6.57 -1.38
CA VAL A 141 -1.89 7.97 -1.27
C VAL A 141 -1.38 8.63 0.01
N ARG A 142 -1.29 7.90 1.12
CA ARG A 142 -0.72 8.42 2.38
C ARG A 142 0.79 8.64 2.30
N GLU A 143 1.50 7.81 1.55
CA GLU A 143 2.96 7.89 1.41
C GLU A 143 3.42 8.88 0.32
N HIS A 144 2.69 8.96 -0.79
CA HIS A 144 3.10 9.72 -1.99
C HIS A 144 2.18 10.92 -2.31
N GLY A 145 1.01 11.03 -1.67
CA GLY A 145 0.04 12.11 -1.93
C GLY A 145 -0.68 12.03 -3.28
N GLN A 146 -0.56 10.90 -4.00
CA GLN A 146 -1.16 10.66 -5.31
C GLN A 146 -1.73 9.24 -5.39
N LEU A 147 -2.68 8.99 -6.29
CA LEU A 147 -3.17 7.63 -6.55
C LEU A 147 -2.00 6.77 -7.09
N PRO A 148 -1.90 5.46 -6.75
CA PRO A 148 -0.95 4.59 -7.41
C PRO A 148 -1.13 4.70 -8.93
N PRO A 149 -0.03 4.71 -9.71
CA PRO A 149 -0.14 4.61 -11.15
C PRO A 149 -0.96 3.36 -11.45
N ALA A 150 -2.01 3.52 -12.27
CA ALA A 150 -2.85 2.40 -12.69
C ALA A 150 -1.92 1.24 -13.08
N PRO A 151 -2.20 0.00 -12.64
CA PRO A 151 -1.32 -1.12 -12.91
C PRO A 151 -1.08 -1.11 -14.41
N VAL A 152 0.15 -0.73 -14.79
CA VAL A 152 0.59 -0.81 -16.17
C VAL A 152 0.39 -2.26 -16.47
N ALA A 153 -0.60 -2.59 -17.30
CA ALA A 153 -0.93 -3.95 -17.65
C ALA A 153 0.39 -4.56 -18.08
N VAL A 154 0.99 -5.37 -17.20
CA VAL A 154 2.25 -6.02 -17.47
C VAL A 154 1.88 -6.86 -18.67
N ALA A 155 2.37 -6.47 -19.84
CA ALA A 155 2.08 -7.18 -21.08
C ALA A 155 2.28 -8.66 -20.76
N PRO A 156 1.31 -9.53 -21.10
CA PRO A 156 1.36 -10.93 -20.71
C PRO A 156 2.78 -11.42 -20.98
N PRO A 157 3.46 -12.01 -19.98
CA PRO A 157 4.88 -12.31 -20.07
C PRO A 157 5.11 -12.98 -21.41
N VAL A 158 5.93 -12.32 -22.25
CA VAL A 158 6.24 -12.82 -23.59
C VAL A 158 6.65 -14.27 -23.41
N LEU A 159 5.95 -15.18 -24.09
CA LEU A 159 6.16 -16.61 -23.92
C LEU A 159 7.64 -16.90 -24.14
N ASP A 160 8.33 -17.33 -23.08
CA ASP A 160 9.72 -17.73 -23.21
C ASP A 160 9.77 -19.06 -23.98
N LEU A 161 10.13 -18.96 -25.26
CA LEU A 161 10.24 -20.10 -26.17
C LEU A 161 11.42 -21.01 -25.82
N THR A 162 12.27 -20.64 -24.86
CA THR A 162 13.36 -21.50 -24.36
C THR A 162 12.95 -22.36 -23.18
N ASP A 163 11.86 -22.01 -22.47
CA ASP A 163 11.32 -22.82 -21.37
C ASP A 163 10.30 -23.84 -21.89
N ALA A 164 10.73 -25.11 -22.00
CA ALA A 164 9.89 -26.22 -22.41
C ALA A 164 8.60 -26.36 -21.54
N VAL A 165 8.65 -26.02 -20.25
CA VAL A 165 7.49 -26.10 -19.35
C VAL A 165 6.48 -24.99 -19.67
N ALA A 166 6.94 -23.77 -19.92
CA ALA A 166 6.09 -22.65 -20.33
C ALA A 166 5.42 -22.93 -21.70
N VAL A 167 6.19 -23.43 -22.67
CA VAL A 167 5.71 -23.81 -24.01
C VAL A 167 4.66 -24.92 -23.92
N LEU A 168 4.89 -25.96 -23.10
CA LEU A 168 3.91 -27.04 -22.85
C LEU A 168 2.62 -26.51 -22.22
N LYS A 169 2.70 -25.63 -21.23
CA LYS A 169 1.52 -25.03 -20.57
C LYS A 169 0.68 -24.24 -21.56
N ARG A 170 1.32 -23.39 -22.40
CA ARG A 170 0.64 -22.62 -23.43
C ARG A 170 -0.05 -23.51 -24.46
N ARG A 171 0.65 -24.51 -24.99
CA ARG A 171 0.12 -25.51 -25.93
C ARG A 171 -1.12 -26.22 -25.36
N ASN A 172 -1.04 -26.70 -24.13
CA ASN A 172 -2.15 -27.41 -23.49
C ASN A 172 -3.37 -26.49 -23.25
N ASN A 173 -3.14 -25.24 -22.86
CA ASN A 173 -4.20 -24.26 -22.70
C ASN A 173 -4.91 -23.97 -24.04
N LEU A 174 -4.15 -23.75 -25.12
CA LEU A 174 -4.71 -23.53 -26.46
C LEU A 174 -5.50 -24.74 -26.96
N ARG A 175 -5.02 -25.98 -26.72
CA ARG A 175 -5.78 -27.20 -27.03
C ARG A 175 -7.12 -27.27 -26.30
N ALA A 176 -7.13 -26.89 -25.02
CA ALA A 176 -8.37 -26.81 -24.25
C ALA A 176 -9.32 -25.74 -24.80
N GLN A 177 -8.81 -24.58 -25.21
CA GLN A 177 -9.61 -23.51 -25.82
C GLN A 177 -10.18 -23.92 -27.19
N ILE A 178 -9.37 -24.55 -28.04
CA ILE A 178 -9.80 -25.13 -29.32
C ILE A 178 -10.92 -26.14 -29.07
N SER A 179 -10.77 -27.06 -28.12
CA SER A 179 -11.80 -28.06 -27.82
C SER A 179 -13.12 -27.42 -27.35
N LYS A 180 -13.04 -26.36 -26.55
CA LYS A 180 -14.24 -25.65 -26.03
C LYS A 180 -14.94 -24.84 -27.12
N GLN A 181 -14.18 -24.25 -28.05
CA GLN A 181 -14.70 -23.34 -29.07
C GLN A 181 -14.84 -24.01 -30.46
N ALA A 182 -14.50 -25.29 -30.61
CA ALA A 182 -14.56 -26.01 -31.89
C ALA A 182 -15.95 -26.04 -32.54
N ARG A 183 -17.02 -25.89 -31.74
CA ARG A 183 -18.40 -25.86 -32.21
C ARG A 183 -18.97 -24.44 -32.35
N ASN A 184 -18.19 -23.41 -32.03
CA ASN A 184 -18.61 -22.03 -32.12
C ASN A 184 -18.25 -21.46 -33.50
N ALA A 185 -19.26 -21.25 -34.35
CA ALA A 185 -19.08 -20.78 -35.72
C ALA A 185 -18.55 -19.33 -35.79
N GLU A 186 -18.88 -18.48 -34.81
CA GLU A 186 -18.43 -17.08 -34.77
C GLU A 186 -16.92 -16.96 -34.51
N ARG A 187 -16.34 -17.92 -33.77
CA ARG A 187 -14.91 -17.94 -33.42
C ARG A 187 -14.10 -18.90 -34.27
N ALA A 188 -14.63 -19.36 -35.39
CA ALA A 188 -13.95 -20.31 -36.28
C ALA A 188 -12.58 -19.79 -36.77
N GLY A 189 -12.46 -18.48 -37.03
CA GLY A 189 -11.20 -17.84 -37.41
C GLY A 189 -10.16 -17.85 -36.29
N GLU A 190 -10.58 -17.58 -35.05
CA GLU A 190 -9.69 -17.65 -33.88
C GLU A 190 -9.25 -19.08 -33.57
N VAL A 191 -10.16 -20.05 -33.73
CA VAL A 191 -9.84 -21.47 -33.55
C VAL A 191 -8.81 -21.95 -34.58
N ALA A 192 -8.89 -21.48 -35.82
CA ALA A 192 -7.87 -21.76 -36.84
C ALA A 192 -6.50 -21.15 -36.46
N ALA A 193 -6.49 -19.91 -35.97
CA ALA A 193 -5.26 -19.27 -35.50
C ALA A 193 -4.63 -20.01 -34.30
N TRP A 194 -5.42 -20.44 -33.32
CA TRP A 194 -4.93 -21.22 -32.18
C TRP A 194 -4.38 -22.58 -32.60
N ARG A 195 -4.98 -23.23 -33.62
CA ARG A 195 -4.46 -24.50 -34.16
C ARG A 195 -3.07 -24.31 -34.77
N ALA A 196 -2.88 -23.25 -35.57
CA ALA A 196 -1.57 -22.91 -36.13
C ALA A 196 -0.53 -22.59 -35.03
N GLU A 197 -0.93 -21.87 -33.97
CA GLU A 197 -0.07 -21.59 -32.82
C GLU A 197 0.33 -22.88 -32.08
N VAL A 198 -0.59 -23.85 -31.92
CA VAL A 198 -0.28 -25.16 -31.33
C VAL A 198 0.73 -25.94 -32.16
N GLU A 199 0.63 -25.91 -33.49
CA GLU A 199 1.61 -26.56 -34.37
C GLU A 199 3.01 -25.91 -34.25
N ALA A 200 3.08 -24.58 -34.23
CA ALA A 200 4.34 -23.87 -34.03
C ALA A 200 4.99 -24.21 -32.67
N LEU A 201 4.20 -24.28 -31.60
CA LEU A 201 4.69 -24.69 -30.28
C LEU A 201 5.12 -26.16 -30.26
N ASP A 202 4.47 -27.03 -31.02
CA ASP A 202 4.86 -28.43 -31.17
C ASP A 202 6.21 -28.59 -31.86
N ASP A 203 6.52 -27.75 -32.85
CA ASP A 203 7.82 -27.76 -33.51
C ASP A 203 8.93 -27.19 -32.61
N VAL A 204 8.65 -26.15 -31.82
CA VAL A 204 9.56 -25.64 -30.80
C VAL A 204 9.87 -26.71 -29.73
N LEU A 205 8.88 -27.50 -29.30
CA LEU A 205 9.12 -28.60 -28.36
C LEU A 205 9.94 -29.74 -28.97
N LYS A 206 9.84 -29.98 -30.28
CA LYS A 206 10.69 -30.96 -30.97
C LYS A 206 12.14 -30.50 -31.09
N THR A 207 12.39 -29.20 -31.21
CA THR A 207 13.75 -28.66 -31.27
C THR A 207 14.42 -28.58 -29.91
N LEU A 208 13.66 -28.33 -28.83
CA LEU A 208 14.17 -28.29 -27.46
C LEU A 208 14.48 -29.67 -26.86
N ASN A 209 13.88 -30.75 -27.38
CA ASN A 209 14.10 -32.13 -26.92
C ASN A 209 15.13 -32.92 -27.77
N LYS A 210 15.85 -32.26 -28.68
CA LYS A 210 16.97 -32.84 -29.44
C LYS A 210 18.30 -32.44 -28.80
#